data_AF-A0A964PQK7-F1
#
_entry.id   AF-A0A964PQK7-F1
#
_cell.length_a   1.000
_cell.length_b   1.000
_cell.length_c   1.000
_cell.angle_alpha   90.00
_cell.angle_beta   90.00
_cell.angle_gamma   90.00
#
_symmetry.space_group_name_H-M   'P 1'
#
loop_
_entity.id
_entity.type
_entity.pdbx_description
1 polymer ?
#
loop_
_entity_poly.entity_id
_entity_poly.type
_entity_poly.pdbx_seq_one_letter_code
_entity_poly.pdbx_strand_id
1 'polypeptide(L)'
;MQTTRKQFGQGMTEYIIIVALIAIAAIAAYSFFGDTLRSQVGGMATELSGQDGGASVTSAATAAGDAVDQSAHANLSTYTDKQTQ
;
A
#
# COMPACT_ATOMS: atom_id res chain seq x y z
N MET A 1 -5.98 12.19 -57.73
CA MET A 1 -5.11 11.44 -56.79
C MET A 1 -4.58 12.41 -55.74
N GLN A 2 -5.17 12.43 -54.54
CA GLN A 2 -4.61 13.19 -53.42
C GLN A 2 -3.59 12.30 -52.70
N THR A 3 -2.31 12.66 -52.81
CA THR A 3 -1.21 12.02 -52.11
C THR A 3 -1.23 12.47 -50.64
N THR A 4 -1.71 11.61 -49.74
CA THR A 4 -1.55 11.78 -48.30
C THR A 4 -0.07 11.87 -47.96
N ARG A 5 0.39 13.06 -47.55
CA ARG A 5 1.75 13.29 -47.05
C ARG A 5 1.96 12.44 -45.80
N LYS A 6 2.76 11.36 -45.91
CA LYS A 6 3.29 10.65 -44.75
C LYS A 6 4.14 11.63 -43.94
N GLN A 7 3.69 11.96 -42.74
CA GLN A 7 4.40 12.85 -41.83
C GLN A 7 5.63 12.13 -41.27
N PHE A 8 6.79 12.32 -41.91
CA PHE A 8 8.07 11.91 -41.36
C PHE A 8 8.40 12.84 -40.18
N GLY A 9 8.09 12.39 -38.97
CA GLY A 9 8.30 13.13 -37.73
C GLY A 9 7.16 13.02 -36.72
N GLN A 10 5.96 12.61 -37.14
CA GLN A 10 4.79 12.50 -36.26
C GLN A 10 4.93 11.37 -35.22
N GLY A 11 5.75 10.34 -35.51
CA GLY A 11 5.96 9.23 -34.58
C GLY A 11 7.00 9.49 -33.50
N MET A 12 8.13 10.13 -33.78
CA MET A 12 9.27 10.09 -32.85
C MET A 12 9.02 10.83 -31.54
N THR A 13 8.45 12.04 -31.60
CA THR A 13 8.10 12.80 -30.39
C THR A 13 6.94 12.16 -29.63
N GLU A 14 5.98 11.59 -30.33
CA GLU A 14 4.85 10.88 -29.71
C GLU A 14 5.32 9.61 -28.98
N TYR A 15 6.21 8.83 -29.58
CA TYR A 15 6.83 7.68 -28.92
C TYR A 15 7.66 8.12 -27.70
N ILE A 16 8.41 9.22 -27.80
CA ILE A 16 9.18 9.73 -26.65
C ILE A 16 8.24 10.11 -25.49
N ILE A 17 7.10 10.75 -25.78
CA ILE A 17 6.11 11.11 -24.75
C ILE A 17 5.49 9.85 -24.13
N ILE A 18 5.07 8.88 -24.93
CA ILE A 18 4.49 7.61 -24.44
C ILE A 18 5.50 6.86 -23.56
N VAL A 19 6.76 6.76 -23.99
CA VAL A 19 7.83 6.09 -23.23
C VAL A 19 8.11 6.82 -21.92
N ALA A 20 8.14 8.15 -21.92
CA ALA A 20 8.32 8.93 -20.69
C ALA A 20 7.19 8.67 -19.68
N LEU A 21 5.93 8.58 -20.13
CA LEU A 21 4.79 8.26 -19.27
C LEU A 21 4.88 6.84 -18.69
N ILE A 22 5.26 5.85 -19.51
CA ILE A 22 5.48 4.47 -19.07
C ILE A 22 6.60 4.40 -18.03
N ALA A 23 7.70 5.13 -18.24
CA ALA A 23 8.84 5.13 -17.31
C ALA A 23 8.44 5.69 -15.92
N ILE A 24 7.68 6.78 -15.88
CA ILE A 24 7.17 7.35 -14.61
C ILE A 24 6.23 6.36 -13.91
N ALA A 25 5.30 5.76 -14.66
CA ALA A 25 4.39 4.75 -14.12
C ALA A 25 5.13 3.51 -13.60
N ALA A 26 6.19 3.09 -14.29
CA ALA A 26 7.02 1.96 -13.89
C ALA A 26 7.77 2.24 -12.60
N ILE A 27 8.32 3.44 -12.38
CA ILE A 27 8.96 3.81 -11.10
C ILE A 27 7.95 3.69 -9.96
N ALA A 28 6.74 4.26 -10.11
CA ALA A 28 5.70 4.18 -9.09
C ALA A 28 5.26 2.74 -8.81
N ALA A 29 5.08 1.93 -9.87
CA ALA A 29 4.73 0.52 -9.75
C ALA A 29 5.85 -0.28 -9.06
N TYR A 30 7.12 -0.04 -9.39
CA TYR A 30 8.25 -0.72 -8.75
C TYR A 30 8.41 -0.34 -7.28
N SER A 31 8.18 0.92 -6.91
CA SER A 31 8.16 1.33 -5.50
C SER A 31 7.03 0.66 -4.73
N PHE A 32 5.80 0.75 -5.23
CA PHE A 32 4.62 0.20 -4.55
C PHE A 32 4.64 -1.34 -4.48
N PHE A 33 4.99 -1.98 -5.59
CA PHE A 33 5.10 -3.44 -5.64
C PHE A 33 6.34 -3.94 -4.90
N GLY A 34 7.44 -3.17 -4.91
CA GLY A 34 8.67 -3.47 -4.17
C GLY A 34 8.45 -3.49 -2.66
N ASP A 35 7.71 -2.51 -2.12
CA ASP A 35 7.35 -2.47 -0.70
C ASP A 35 6.47 -3.65 -0.30
N THR A 36 5.47 -3.98 -1.12
CA THR A 36 4.57 -5.12 -0.88
C THR A 36 5.33 -6.45 -0.93
N LEU A 37 6.14 -6.65 -1.98
CA LEU A 37 6.93 -7.85 -2.16
C LEU A 37 7.96 -8.00 -1.03
N ARG A 38 8.61 -6.90 -0.61
CA ARG A 38 9.56 -6.89 0.50
C ARG A 38 8.90 -7.15 1.85
N SER A 39 7.68 -6.66 2.08
CA SER A 39 6.90 -6.96 3.27
C SER A 39 6.53 -8.45 3.34
N GLN A 40 6.08 -9.04 2.23
CA GLN A 40 5.75 -10.47 2.16
C GLN A 40 7.00 -11.35 2.28
N VAL A 41 8.08 -11.03 1.58
CA VAL A 41 9.36 -11.75 1.71
C VAL A 41 9.96 -11.56 3.10
N GLY A 42 9.79 -10.39 3.72
CA GLY A 42 10.18 -10.14 5.10
C GLY A 42 9.41 -11.04 6.07
N GLY A 43 8.09 -11.11 5.96
CA GLY A 43 7.25 -12.00 6.77
C GLY A 43 7.61 -13.48 6.57
N MET A 44 7.78 -13.92 5.32
CA MET A 44 8.22 -15.28 5.01
C MET A 44 9.64 -15.57 5.50
N ALA A 45 10.57 -14.61 5.41
CA ALA A 45 11.95 -14.77 5.89
C ALA A 45 12.01 -14.82 7.41
N THR A 46 11.21 -14.03 8.09
CA THR A 46 11.02 -14.04 9.55
C THR A 46 10.43 -15.38 10.02
N GLU A 47 9.44 -15.90 9.29
CA GLU A 47 8.84 -17.20 9.57
C GLU A 47 9.78 -18.37 9.24
N LEU A 48 10.54 -18.27 8.15
CA LEU A 48 11.56 -19.24 7.75
C LEU A 48 12.80 -19.23 8.66
N SER A 49 13.20 -18.07 9.18
CA SER A 49 14.31 -17.95 10.13
C SER A 49 13.93 -18.42 11.53
N GLY A 50 12.68 -18.86 11.73
CA GLY A 50 12.16 -19.31 13.01
C GLY A 50 11.96 -18.18 14.02
N GLN A 51 12.05 -16.90 13.59
CA GLN A 51 11.73 -15.75 14.44
C GLN A 51 10.21 -15.50 14.42
N ASP A 52 9.50 -16.30 15.23
CA ASP A 52 8.30 -15.94 15.97
C ASP A 52 7.06 -15.44 15.23
N GLY A 53 6.25 -16.39 14.77
CA GLY A 53 4.80 -16.25 14.83
C GLY A 53 4.30 -15.87 16.24
N GLY A 54 5.07 -16.13 17.30
CA GLY A 54 4.78 -15.73 18.69
C GLY A 54 4.76 -14.22 18.94
N ALA A 55 5.62 -13.44 18.29
CA ALA A 55 5.66 -11.98 18.42
C ALA A 55 4.47 -11.33 17.72
N SER A 56 4.09 -11.86 16.55
CA SER A 56 2.89 -11.48 15.82
C SER A 56 1.62 -11.88 16.58
N VAL A 57 1.59 -13.08 17.18
CA VAL A 57 0.48 -13.54 18.04
C VAL A 57 0.37 -12.69 19.31
N THR A 58 1.49 -12.34 19.94
CA THR A 58 1.50 -11.45 21.12
C THR A 58 1.02 -10.05 20.76
N SER A 59 1.48 -9.49 19.64
CA SER A 59 1.03 -8.18 19.17
C SER A 59 -0.46 -8.20 18.78
N ALA A 60 -0.93 -9.27 18.16
CA ALA A 60 -2.34 -9.46 17.84
C ALA A 60 -3.20 -9.63 19.10
N ALA A 61 -2.70 -10.34 20.12
CA ALA A 61 -3.38 -10.50 21.41
C ALA A 61 -3.47 -9.18 22.18
N THR A 62 -2.39 -8.37 22.18
CA THR A 62 -2.40 -7.02 22.78
C THR A 62 -3.38 -6.11 22.06
N ALA A 63 -3.33 -6.04 20.73
CA ALA A 63 -4.25 -5.22 19.94
C ALA A 63 -5.73 -5.66 20.10
N ALA A 64 -5.98 -6.96 20.26
CA ALA A 64 -7.31 -7.48 20.55
C ALA A 64 -7.78 -7.07 21.96
N GLY A 65 -6.89 -7.09 22.96
CA GLY A 65 -7.17 -6.58 24.31
C GLY A 65 -7.52 -5.10 24.30
N ASP A 66 -6.68 -4.28 23.65
CA ASP A 66 -6.88 -2.84 23.53
C ASP A 66 -8.20 -2.51 22.82
N ALA A 67 -8.59 -3.27 21.80
CA ALA A 67 -9.86 -3.08 21.09
C ALA A 67 -11.08 -3.43 21.95
N VAL A 68 -10.98 -4.43 22.83
CA VAL A 68 -12.04 -4.78 23.79
C VAL A 68 -12.19 -3.67 24.83
N ASP A 69 -11.09 -3.15 25.36
CA ASP A 69 -11.10 -2.03 26.31
C ASP A 69 -11.67 -0.76 25.66
N GLN A 70 -11.30 -0.46 24.43
CA GLN A 70 -11.86 0.67 23.69
C GLN A 70 -13.34 0.49 23.33
N SER A 71 -13.79 -0.73 23.06
CA SER A 71 -15.20 -1.06 22.91
C SER A 71 -15.98 -0.84 24.22
N ALA A 72 -15.38 -1.21 25.37
CA ALA A 72 -15.96 -0.93 26.68
C ALA A 72 -16.11 0.59 26.95
N HIS A 73 -15.24 1.41 26.36
CA HIS A 73 -15.31 2.87 26.44
C HIS A 73 -16.11 3.54 25.30
N ALA A 74 -16.49 2.82 24.25
CA ALA A 74 -17.18 3.32 23.06
C ALA A 74 -18.68 3.00 23.06
N ASN A 75 -19.34 3.03 24.22
CA ASN A 75 -20.79 2.96 24.30
C ASN A 75 -21.41 4.37 24.53
N LEU A 76 -22.70 4.52 24.23
CA LEU A 76 -23.41 5.80 24.35
C LEU A 76 -23.45 6.33 25.80
N SER A 77 -23.32 5.43 26.79
CA SER A 77 -23.24 5.79 28.21
C SER A 77 -21.93 6.53 28.52
N THR A 78 -20.78 6.04 28.06
CA THR A 78 -19.47 6.67 28.30
C THR A 78 -19.27 8.00 27.57
N TYR A 79 -20.03 8.28 26.51
CA TYR A 79 -20.03 9.61 25.86
C TYR A 79 -20.80 10.66 26.67
N THR A 80 -21.89 10.25 27.32
CA THR A 80 -22.72 11.12 28.15
C THR A 80 -21.99 11.50 29.45
N ASP A 81 -21.22 10.57 30.02
CA ASP A 81 -20.43 10.80 31.24
C ASP A 81 -19.24 11.76 31.01
N LYS A 82 -18.63 11.78 29.82
CA LYS A 82 -17.54 12.72 29.48
C LYS A 82 -18.00 14.16 29.26
N GLN A 83 -19.29 14.39 29.06
CA GLN A 83 -19.86 15.73 28.83
C GLN A 83 -20.36 16.41 30.12
N THR A 84 -20.35 15.68 31.24
CA THR A 84 -20.86 16.16 32.55
C THR A 84 -19.74 16.46 33.55
N GLN A 85 -18.50 16.66 33.09
CA GLN A 85 -17.40 17.25 33.89
C GLN A 85 -16.91 18.55 33.27
#